data_AF-A0A318B8D7-F1
#
_entry.id   AF-A0A318B8D7-F1
#
_cell.length_a   1.000
_cell.length_b   1.000
_cell.length_c   1.000
_cell.angle_alpha   90.00
_cell.angle_beta   90.00
_cell.angle_gamma   90.00
#
_symmetry.space_group_name_H-M   'P 1'
#
loop_
_entity.id
_entity.type
_entity.pdbx_description
1 polymer ?
#
loop_
_entity_poly.entity_id
_entity_poly.type
_entity_poly.pdbx_seq_one_letter_code
_entity_poly.pdbx_strand_id
1 'polypeptide(L)'
;MEGVQGGRPPGVLLAAGRTWMGEKGMTRFVKRFGVMFGAAMVLAACSTGAPEPAPPPPPETPVAPPAIALPKPPEPEKDQCGLKDAQAFVGKNRTELPAPVDPSRWRVACTTCPVTMDYRADRLNILFNPDTGVVQQVKCG
;
A
#
# COMPACT_ATOMS: atom_id res chain seq x y z
N MET A 1 5.08 -21.69 -59.93
CA MET A 1 5.78 -22.94 -59.56
C MET A 1 6.61 -22.56 -58.34
N GLU A 2 6.41 -23.01 -57.11
CA GLU A 2 5.64 -24.05 -56.43
C GLU A 2 5.06 -23.40 -55.13
N GLY A 3 3.99 -23.83 -54.44
CA GLY A 3 3.38 -25.14 -54.36
C GLY A 3 3.76 -25.87 -53.06
N VAL A 4 2.90 -25.74 -52.02
CA VAL A 4 2.42 -26.86 -51.17
C VAL A 4 3.16 -27.24 -49.86
N GLN A 5 2.32 -27.55 -48.85
CA GLN A 5 2.47 -28.24 -47.54
C GLN A 5 2.58 -27.31 -46.32
N GLY A 6 1.58 -27.24 -45.43
CA GLY A 6 0.97 -28.35 -44.66
C GLY A 6 1.52 -28.21 -43.22
N GLY A 7 0.76 -27.95 -42.16
CA GLY A 7 -0.46 -28.62 -41.70
C GLY A 7 -0.12 -29.47 -40.47
N ARG A 8 -0.26 -28.93 -39.24
CA ARG A 8 -0.87 -29.55 -38.03
C ARG A 8 -0.59 -28.77 -36.73
N PRO A 9 -1.48 -28.88 -35.73
CA PRO A 9 -1.49 -28.09 -34.50
C PRO A 9 -0.76 -28.78 -33.34
N PRO A 10 -0.61 -28.08 -32.21
CA PRO A 10 -0.81 -28.73 -30.92
C PRO A 10 -1.88 -27.99 -30.11
N GLY A 11 -2.93 -28.73 -29.72
CA GLY A 11 -3.78 -28.34 -28.61
C GLY A 11 -3.04 -28.54 -27.30
N VAL A 12 -3.31 -27.67 -26.32
CA VAL A 12 -3.32 -28.03 -24.91
C VAL A 12 -4.45 -27.24 -24.24
N LEU A 13 -5.39 -27.97 -23.65
CA LEU A 13 -6.42 -27.49 -22.75
C LEU A 13 -5.79 -26.86 -21.50
N LEU A 14 -6.34 -25.74 -21.02
CA LEU A 14 -6.42 -25.47 -19.58
C LEU A 14 -7.75 -24.78 -19.28
N ALA A 15 -8.59 -25.50 -18.53
CA ALA A 15 -9.92 -25.12 -18.12
C ALA A 15 -9.91 -23.84 -17.28
N ALA A 16 -10.65 -22.83 -17.73
CA ALA A 16 -11.05 -21.71 -16.91
C ALA A 16 -12.33 -22.07 -16.16
N GLY A 17 -12.20 -22.37 -14.86
CA GLY A 17 -13.32 -22.67 -13.98
C GLY A 17 -13.03 -22.22 -12.56
N ARG A 18 -12.89 -20.91 -12.34
CA ARG A 18 -12.91 -20.33 -10.99
C ARG A 18 -14.38 -20.15 -10.57
N THR A 19 -14.88 -21.05 -9.73
CA THR A 19 -16.16 -20.87 -9.07
C THR A 19 -16.03 -19.76 -8.02
N TRP A 20 -16.81 -18.72 -8.26
CA TRP A 20 -17.03 -17.55 -7.42
C TRP A 20 -17.86 -17.98 -6.19
N MET A 21 -17.27 -17.94 -4.99
CA MET A 21 -17.96 -18.28 -3.74
C MET A 21 -18.46 -16.99 -3.08
N GLY A 22 -19.74 -16.69 -3.33
CA GLY A 22 -20.45 -15.53 -2.80
C GLY A 22 -21.00 -15.75 -1.38
N GLU A 23 -20.71 -14.77 -0.50
CA GLU A 23 -21.73 -13.85 0.02
C GLU A 23 -23.03 -14.46 0.60
N LYS A 24 -22.95 -15.38 1.58
CA LYS A 24 -24.14 -15.77 2.40
C LYS A 24 -23.84 -16.50 3.74
N GLY A 25 -22.73 -16.17 4.41
CA GLY A 25 -22.30 -16.91 5.63
C GLY A 25 -22.30 -16.17 6.97
N MET A 26 -22.31 -14.83 7.00
CA MET A 26 -21.88 -14.08 8.20
C MET A 26 -23.00 -13.75 9.21
N THR A 27 -24.27 -13.84 8.83
CA THR A 27 -25.38 -13.29 9.64
C THR A 27 -25.91 -14.20 10.75
N ARG A 28 -25.25 -15.33 11.05
CA ARG A 28 -25.72 -16.28 12.10
C ARG A 28 -25.05 -16.17 13.46
N PHE A 29 -23.97 -15.40 13.60
CA PHE A 29 -23.22 -15.34 14.88
C PHE A 29 -23.71 -14.27 15.86
N VAL A 30 -24.43 -13.25 15.38
CA VAL A 30 -24.83 -12.08 16.19
C VAL A 30 -26.01 -12.38 17.13
N LYS A 31 -26.74 -13.48 16.93
CA LYS A 31 -28.02 -13.77 17.63
C LYS A 31 -27.88 -14.51 18.97
N ARG A 32 -26.67 -14.80 19.47
CA ARG A 32 -26.47 -15.66 20.66
C ARG A 32 -25.90 -15.00 21.91
N PHE A 33 -25.38 -13.77 21.85
CA PHE A 33 -24.74 -13.11 22.99
C PHE A 33 -25.51 -11.87 23.50
N GLY A 34 -26.84 -11.85 23.33
CA GLY A 34 -27.68 -10.69 23.63
C GLY A 34 -28.79 -10.93 24.67
N VAL A 35 -28.64 -11.88 25.60
CA VAL A 35 -29.71 -12.15 26.59
C VAL A 35 -29.13 -12.32 28.01
N MET A 36 -29.64 -11.46 28.91
CA MET A 36 -29.49 -11.37 30.38
C MET A 36 -28.14 -10.85 30.91
N PHE A 37 -27.96 -9.66 31.49
CA PHE A 37 -28.86 -8.71 32.18
C PHE A 37 -29.86 -9.37 33.14
N GLY A 38 -29.46 -9.57 34.40
CA GLY A 38 -30.37 -10.03 35.43
C GLY A 38 -29.75 -10.22 36.81
N ALA A 39 -29.99 -9.23 37.67
CA ALA A 39 -30.21 -9.35 39.12
C ALA A 39 -29.03 -9.70 40.06
N ALA A 40 -28.64 -8.75 40.90
CA ALA A 40 -29.01 -8.77 42.34
C ALA A 40 -28.41 -7.56 43.10
N MET A 41 -29.28 -6.67 43.56
CA MET A 41 -29.00 -5.69 44.63
C MET A 41 -28.99 -6.38 46.00
N VAL A 42 -28.06 -6.00 46.89
CA VAL A 42 -28.24 -6.15 48.36
C VAL A 42 -27.64 -4.93 49.09
N LEU A 43 -28.45 -4.36 49.98
CA LEU A 43 -28.25 -3.21 50.88
C LEU A 43 -27.47 -3.60 52.16
N ALA A 44 -26.62 -2.69 52.67
CA ALA A 44 -26.19 -2.53 54.09
C ALA A 44 -25.04 -1.49 54.14
N ALA A 45 -24.79 -0.61 55.12
CA ALA A 45 -25.46 -0.03 56.29
C ALA A 45 -24.49 1.06 56.82
N CYS A 46 -24.97 2.06 57.57
CA CYS A 46 -24.20 3.16 58.19
C CYS A 46 -23.05 2.68 59.12
N SER A 47 -22.01 3.50 59.35
CA SER A 47 -21.72 4.10 60.67
C SER A 47 -20.34 4.78 60.77
N THR A 48 -20.36 5.97 61.38
CA THR A 48 -19.33 6.57 62.25
C THR A 48 -18.00 7.02 61.65
N GLY A 49 -17.73 8.33 61.79
CA GLY A 49 -16.47 8.97 61.45
C GLY A 49 -15.46 8.93 62.60
N ALA A 50 -14.18 8.86 62.24
CA ALA A 50 -13.01 9.09 63.09
C ALA A 50 -11.79 9.43 62.20
N PRO A 51 -10.71 9.99 62.79
CA PRO A 51 -10.13 11.30 62.50
C PRO A 51 -9.25 11.36 61.23
N GLU A 52 -9.09 12.59 60.74
CA GLU A 52 -8.37 13.00 59.53
C GLU A 52 -6.95 12.41 59.44
N PRO A 53 -6.66 11.52 58.47
CA PRO A 53 -5.29 11.13 58.12
C PRO A 53 -4.71 12.16 57.16
N ALA A 54 -3.41 12.39 57.31
CA ALA A 54 -2.57 13.34 56.57
C ALA A 54 -2.92 13.54 55.08
N PRO A 55 -2.67 14.75 54.52
CA PRO A 55 -2.95 15.04 53.11
C PRO A 55 -2.32 13.97 52.21
N PRO A 56 -3.09 13.38 51.29
CA PRO A 56 -2.53 12.39 50.37
C PRO A 56 -1.47 13.05 49.48
N PRO A 57 -0.47 12.28 49.03
CA PRO A 57 0.42 12.72 47.96
C PRO A 57 -0.40 13.17 46.74
N PRO A 58 0.15 14.08 45.91
CA PRO A 58 -0.55 14.61 44.74
C PRO A 58 -1.13 13.48 43.88
N PRO A 59 -2.31 13.69 43.26
CA PRO A 59 -2.93 12.68 42.43
C PRO A 59 -1.94 12.25 41.35
N GLU A 60 -1.54 10.98 41.41
CA GLU A 60 -0.96 10.32 40.26
C GLU A 60 -2.04 10.32 39.18
N THR A 61 -1.97 11.30 38.29
CA THR A 61 -2.69 11.29 37.02
C THR A 61 -2.52 9.89 36.44
N PRO A 62 -3.60 9.12 36.19
CA PRO A 62 -3.47 7.83 35.56
C PRO A 62 -2.75 8.07 34.24
N VAL A 63 -1.52 7.58 34.15
CA VAL A 63 -0.76 7.54 32.90
C VAL A 63 -1.66 6.79 31.93
N ALA A 64 -2.18 7.50 30.94
CA ALA A 64 -3.00 6.87 29.91
C ALA A 64 -2.24 5.64 29.40
N PRO A 65 -2.88 4.46 29.34
CA PRO A 65 -2.22 3.26 28.84
C PRO A 65 -1.59 3.59 27.49
N PRO A 66 -0.34 3.15 27.23
CA PRO A 66 0.34 3.48 25.98
C PRO A 66 -0.57 3.08 24.83
N ALA A 67 -0.94 4.06 23.99
CA ALA A 67 -1.72 3.82 22.80
C ALA A 67 -1.00 2.73 22.00
N ILE A 68 -1.64 1.57 21.86
CA ILE A 68 -1.12 0.44 21.08
C ILE A 68 -0.94 0.99 19.66
N ALA A 69 0.30 1.23 19.26
CA ALA A 69 0.60 1.69 17.91
C ALA A 69 0.17 0.58 16.95
N LEU A 70 -0.90 0.85 16.19
CA LEU A 70 -1.26 0.02 15.05
C LEU A 70 -0.01 -0.15 14.17
N PRO A 71 0.35 -1.37 13.77
CA PRO A 71 1.50 -1.57 12.89
C PRO A 71 1.25 -0.77 11.61
N LYS A 72 2.18 0.14 11.30
CA LYS A 72 2.16 0.92 10.06
C LYS A 72 2.14 -0.08 8.89
N PRO A 73 1.26 0.12 7.88
CA PRO A 73 1.26 -0.72 6.68
C PRO A 73 2.68 -0.82 6.13
N PRO A 74 3.14 -2.00 5.68
CA PRO A 74 4.47 -2.15 5.12
C PRO A 74 4.61 -1.17 3.96
N GLU A 75 5.59 -0.27 4.06
CA GLU A 75 5.90 0.64 2.96
C GLU A 75 6.43 -0.19 1.79
N PRO A 76 5.98 0.09 0.56
CA PRO A 76 6.49 -0.62 -0.60
C PRO A 76 8.01 -0.42 -0.68
N GLU A 77 8.73 -1.52 -0.94
CA GLU A 77 10.17 -1.53 -1.11
C GLU A 77 10.55 -0.57 -2.25
N LYS A 78 11.09 0.61 -1.89
CA LYS A 78 11.50 1.63 -2.87
C LYS A 78 12.78 1.18 -3.55
N ASP A 79 12.74 1.07 -4.88
CA ASP A 79 13.96 0.80 -5.64
C ASP A 79 14.95 1.98 -5.52
N GLN A 80 16.23 1.70 -5.73
CA GLN A 80 17.33 2.67 -5.55
C GLN A 80 17.14 4.00 -6.29
N CYS A 81 16.50 3.98 -7.47
CA CYS A 81 16.20 5.18 -8.27
C CYS A 81 14.69 5.45 -8.48
N GLY A 82 13.80 4.64 -7.89
CA GLY A 82 12.35 4.74 -8.13
C GLY A 82 11.88 4.16 -9.48
N LEU A 83 12.55 3.10 -9.96
CA LEU A 83 12.29 2.50 -11.27
C LEU A 83 10.88 1.89 -11.38
N LYS A 84 10.42 1.12 -10.38
CA LYS A 84 9.10 0.46 -10.44
C LYS A 84 7.97 1.46 -10.58
N ASP A 85 7.99 2.54 -9.81
CA ASP A 85 6.98 3.59 -9.88
C ASP A 85 7.02 4.29 -11.24
N ALA A 86 8.24 4.53 -11.75
CA ALA A 86 8.44 5.18 -13.03
C ALA A 86 8.02 4.33 -14.24
N GLN A 87 7.96 3.01 -14.08
CA GLN A 87 7.54 2.09 -15.14
C GLN A 87 6.10 2.40 -15.61
N ALA A 88 5.26 2.95 -14.74
CA ALA A 88 3.90 3.38 -15.07
C ALA A 88 3.84 4.55 -16.07
N PHE A 89 4.94 5.27 -16.28
CA PHE A 89 5.02 6.37 -17.24
C PHE A 89 5.33 5.91 -18.66
N VAL A 90 5.79 4.67 -18.86
CA VAL A 90 6.04 4.14 -20.21
C VAL A 90 4.73 4.10 -21.00
N GLY A 91 4.75 4.69 -22.20
CA GLY A 91 3.56 4.85 -23.04
C GLY A 91 2.77 6.15 -22.78
N LYS A 92 3.07 6.92 -21.74
CA LYS A 92 2.46 8.23 -21.48
C LYS A 92 3.23 9.36 -22.17
N ASN A 93 2.58 10.51 -22.34
CA ASN A 93 3.27 11.70 -22.84
C ASN A 93 4.16 12.31 -21.74
N ARG A 94 5.33 12.85 -22.12
CA ARG A 94 6.26 13.53 -21.20
C ARG A 94 5.61 14.70 -20.43
N THR A 95 4.54 15.28 -20.97
CA THR A 95 3.81 16.41 -20.37
C THR A 95 2.92 15.97 -19.20
N GLU A 96 2.58 14.67 -19.13
CA GLU A 96 1.82 14.09 -18.01
C GLU A 96 2.72 13.72 -16.82
N LEU A 97 4.04 13.82 -16.97
CA LEU A 97 4.98 13.53 -15.90
C LEU A 97 4.84 14.59 -14.79
N PRO A 98 4.82 14.17 -13.51
CA PRO A 98 4.82 15.11 -12.41
C PRO A 98 6.12 15.93 -12.42
N ALA A 99 6.04 17.16 -11.87
CA ALA A 99 7.24 17.96 -11.65
C ALA A 99 8.22 17.16 -10.76
N PRO A 100 9.50 17.03 -11.16
CA PRO A 100 10.46 16.27 -10.39
C PRO A 100 10.69 16.95 -9.04
N VAL A 101 10.46 16.21 -7.96
CA VAL A 101 10.77 16.64 -6.59
C VAL A 101 12.25 16.96 -6.39
N ASP A 102 13.13 16.23 -7.09
CA ASP A 102 14.57 16.51 -7.15
C ASP A 102 15.08 16.34 -8.60
N PRO A 103 15.45 17.44 -9.29
CA PRO A 103 15.97 17.38 -10.66
C PRO A 103 17.35 16.71 -10.74
N SER A 104 18.06 16.55 -9.61
CA SER A 104 19.33 15.83 -9.56
C SER A 104 19.14 14.32 -9.63
N ARG A 105 17.96 13.83 -9.20
CA ARG A 105 17.60 12.42 -9.15
C ARG A 105 16.77 11.98 -10.36
N TRP A 106 16.14 12.91 -11.05
CA TRP A 106 15.30 12.62 -12.21
C TRP A 106 15.76 13.39 -13.44
N ARG A 107 15.97 12.69 -14.55
CA ARG A 107 16.27 13.30 -15.85
C ARG A 107 15.26 12.85 -16.89
N VAL A 108 14.68 13.82 -17.58
CA VAL A 108 13.82 13.59 -18.76
C VAL A 108 14.62 13.99 -20.00
N ALA A 109 14.92 13.04 -20.86
CA ALA A 109 15.72 13.26 -22.07
C ALA A 109 15.10 12.54 -23.27
N CYS A 110 15.34 13.00 -24.49
CA CYS A 110 14.84 12.27 -25.65
C CYS A 110 15.74 11.06 -25.96
N THR A 111 15.18 10.01 -26.56
CA THR A 111 15.90 8.78 -26.92
C THR A 111 17.04 9.01 -27.91
N THR A 112 16.99 10.09 -28.68
CA THR A 112 18.00 10.49 -29.67
C THR A 112 18.84 11.68 -29.22
N CYS A 113 18.60 12.23 -28.03
CA CYS A 113 19.29 13.40 -27.52
C CYS A 113 20.70 13.01 -27.07
N PRO A 114 21.72 13.83 -27.34
CA PRO A 114 23.03 13.62 -26.73
C PRO A 114 22.92 13.77 -25.22
N VAL A 115 23.44 12.78 -24.50
CA VAL A 115 23.44 12.74 -23.04
C VAL A 115 24.83 12.39 -22.54
N THR A 116 25.24 13.02 -21.43
CA THR A 116 26.50 12.69 -20.77
C THR A 116 26.41 11.31 -20.10
N MET A 117 27.49 10.54 -20.18
CA MET A 117 27.59 9.17 -19.63
C MET A 117 28.06 9.16 -18.18
N ASP A 118 27.58 10.13 -17.39
CA ASP A 118 27.83 10.22 -15.95
C ASP A 118 26.90 9.24 -15.23
N TYR A 119 27.39 8.03 -14.93
CA TYR A 119 26.56 6.98 -14.32
C TYR A 119 26.25 7.30 -12.87
N ARG A 120 24.96 7.31 -12.54
CA ARG A 120 24.45 7.51 -11.19
C ARG A 120 23.38 6.49 -10.88
N ALA A 121 23.70 5.51 -10.04
CA ALA A 121 22.78 4.44 -9.63
C ALA A 121 21.49 4.97 -8.98
N ASP A 122 21.57 6.18 -8.46
CA ASP A 122 20.54 6.86 -7.71
C ASP A 122 19.65 7.74 -8.62
N ARG A 123 20.06 7.98 -9.87
CA ARG A 123 19.34 8.81 -10.85
C ARG A 123 18.44 7.95 -11.74
N LEU A 124 17.21 8.40 -11.93
CA LEU A 124 16.24 7.87 -12.89
C LEU A 124 16.33 8.66 -14.21
N ASN A 125 16.53 7.95 -15.31
CA ASN A 125 16.39 8.50 -16.65
C ASN A 125 15.06 8.05 -17.25
N ILE A 126 14.28 9.02 -17.69
CA ILE A 126 13.04 8.84 -18.45
C ILE A 126 13.35 9.27 -19.88
N LEU A 127 13.31 8.32 -20.81
CA LEU A 127 13.60 8.54 -22.22
C LEU A 127 12.31 8.57 -23.03
N PHE A 128 12.07 9.68 -23.72
CA PHE A 128 10.90 9.88 -24.56
C PHE A 128 11.28 9.97 -26.05
N ASN A 129 10.35 9.58 -26.92
CA ASN A 129 10.47 9.78 -28.36
C ASN A 129 10.32 11.28 -28.67
N PRO A 130 11.28 11.94 -29.36
CA PRO A 130 11.20 13.37 -29.64
C PRO A 130 10.03 13.76 -30.56
N ASP A 131 9.61 12.87 -31.47
CA ASP A 131 8.56 13.13 -32.47
C ASP A 131 7.16 13.03 -31.86
N THR A 132 6.93 12.02 -31.00
CA THR A 132 5.60 11.77 -30.39
C THR A 132 5.48 12.31 -28.96
N GLY A 133 6.60 12.60 -28.31
CA GLY A 133 6.64 12.97 -26.89
C GLY A 133 6.33 11.82 -25.92
N VAL A 134 6.19 10.58 -26.42
CA VAL A 134 5.83 9.41 -25.63
C VAL A 134 7.06 8.82 -24.94
N VAL A 135 6.96 8.54 -23.64
CA VAL A 135 7.99 7.86 -22.87
C VAL A 135 8.12 6.41 -23.37
N GLN A 136 9.31 6.04 -23.83
CA GLN A 136 9.59 4.70 -24.35
C GLN A 136 10.34 3.84 -23.33
N GLN A 137 11.21 4.45 -22.52
CA GLN A 137 12.07 3.72 -21.60
C GLN A 137 12.30 4.48 -20.32
N VAL A 138 12.36 3.75 -19.21
CA VAL A 138 12.86 4.23 -17.93
C VAL A 138 14.04 3.37 -17.49
N LYS A 139 15.09 3.98 -16.95
CA LYS A 139 16.29 3.25 -16.47
C LYS A 139 17.00 4.01 -15.36
N CYS A 140 17.59 3.29 -14.42
CA CYS A 140 18.53 3.89 -13.48
C CYS A 140 19.88 4.13 -14.16
N GLY A 141 20.54 5.27 -13.88
CA GLY A 141 21.90 5.54 -14.34
C GLY A 141 22.22 6.99 -14.61
#